data_AF-A0A962GPS4-F1
#
_entry.id   AF-A0A962GPS4-F1
#
_cell.length_a   1.000
_cell.length_b   1.000
_cell.length_c   1.000
_cell.angle_alpha   90.00
_cell.angle_beta   90.00
_cell.angle_gamma   90.00
#
_symmetry.space_group_name_H-M   'P 1'
#
loop_
_entity.id
_entity.type
_entity.pdbx_description
1 polymer ?
#
loop_
_entity_poly.entity_id
_entity_poly.type
_entity_poly.pdbx_seq_one_letter_code
_entity_poly.pdbx_strand_id
1 'polypeptide(L)' 'MSNSSSSTGPGLTYRDAGVDIDAGADLVERIKPAVARTRRPEVMGGLGGFGALFRVPLERYRQPVLVSGTDGVGTKL' A
#
# COMPACT_ATOMS: atom_id res chain seq x y z
N MET A 1 -5.53 38.42 -38.45
CA MET A 1 -4.79 37.28 -37.88
C MET A 1 -4.60 37.56 -36.40
N SER A 2 -5.46 37.01 -35.55
CA SER A 2 -5.37 37.16 -34.10
C SER A 2 -5.58 35.77 -33.49
N ASN A 3 -4.48 35.12 -33.17
CA ASN A 3 -4.48 33.81 -32.54
C ASN A 3 -4.74 34.02 -31.04
N SER A 4 -5.90 33.60 -30.55
CA SER A 4 -6.21 33.60 -29.12
C SER A 4 -5.36 32.55 -28.41
N SER A 5 -4.46 33.00 -27.55
CA SER A 5 -3.70 32.13 -26.63
C SER A 5 -4.66 31.49 -25.63
N SER A 6 -4.94 30.20 -25.80
CA SER A 6 -5.64 29.41 -24.79
C SER A 6 -4.76 29.31 -23.55
N SER A 7 -5.19 29.94 -22.45
CA SER A 7 -4.55 29.81 -21.14
C SER A 7 -4.65 28.36 -20.67
N THR A 8 -3.53 27.62 -20.69
CA THR A 8 -3.41 26.33 -20.02
C THR A 8 -3.44 26.58 -18.52
N GLY A 9 -4.61 26.36 -17.88
CA GLY A 9 -4.70 26.36 -16.41
C GLY A 9 -3.75 25.33 -15.80
N PRO A 10 -3.41 25.45 -14.51
CA PRO A 10 -2.54 24.47 -13.85
C PRO A 10 -3.13 23.06 -14.04
N GLY A 11 -2.33 22.17 -14.62
CA GLY A 11 -2.73 20.78 -14.84
C GLY A 11 -2.91 20.06 -13.51
N LEU A 12 -3.89 19.16 -13.44
CA LEU A 12 -4.11 18.33 -12.25
C LEU A 12 -2.88 17.49 -11.96
N THR A 13 -2.35 17.59 -10.75
CA THR A 13 -1.24 16.76 -10.27
C THR A 13 -1.76 15.50 -9.58
N TYR A 14 -0.91 14.47 -9.49
CA TYR A 14 -1.24 13.26 -8.73
C TYR A 14 -1.46 13.54 -7.23
N ARG A 15 -0.80 14.59 -6.73
CA ARG A 15 -0.98 15.12 -5.38
C ARG A 15 -2.37 15.75 -5.20
N ASP A 16 -2.91 16.43 -6.22
CA ASP A 16 -4.27 16.99 -6.17
C ASP A 16 -5.35 15.90 -6.09
N ALA A 17 -5.04 14.68 -6.53
CA ALA A 17 -5.89 13.51 -6.32
C ALA A 17 -5.78 12.90 -4.90
N GLY A 18 -5.04 13.55 -3.99
CA GLY A 18 -4.82 13.13 -2.60
C GLY A 18 -3.69 12.12 -2.42
N VAL A 19 -2.83 11.92 -3.43
CA VAL A 19 -1.74 10.95 -3.38
C VAL A 19 -0.37 11.65 -3.28
N ASP A 20 0.23 11.55 -2.10
CA ASP A 20 1.60 12.01 -1.85
C ASP A 20 2.57 10.82 -1.83
N ILE A 21 3.34 10.68 -2.91
CA ILE A 21 4.28 9.56 -3.11
C ILE A 21 5.43 9.63 -2.09
N ASP A 22 5.96 10.83 -1.85
CA ASP A 22 7.11 11.04 -0.97
C ASP A 22 6.71 10.76 0.48
N ALA A 23 5.55 11.26 0.91
CA ALA A 23 5.03 10.95 2.25
C ALA A 23 4.77 9.45 2.44
N GLY A 24 4.32 8.75 1.39
CA GLY A 24 4.16 7.30 1.39
C GLY A 24 5.50 6.57 1.57
N ALA A 25 6.54 6.97 0.83
CA ALA A 25 7.87 6.39 0.93
C ALA A 25 8.50 6.64 2.32
N ASP A 26 8.38 7.85 2.85
CA ASP A 26 8.89 8.20 4.18
C ASP A 26 8.21 7.37 5.28
N LEU A 27 6.90 7.16 5.18
CA LEU A 27 6.17 6.31 6.11
C LEU A 27 6.68 4.86 6.05
N VAL A 28 6.88 4.32 4.84
CA VAL A 28 7.42 2.96 4.64
C VAL A 28 8.76 2.82 5.35
N GLU A 29 9.69 3.75 5.19
CA GLU A 29 10.99 3.71 5.89
C GLU A 29 10.82 3.71 7.43
N ARG A 30 9.94 4.56 7.95
CA ARG A 30 9.70 4.69 9.40
C ARG A 30 9.11 3.42 10.02
N ILE A 31 8.23 2.71 9.31
CA ILE A 31 7.56 1.51 9.86
C ILE A 31 8.33 0.21 9.62
N LYS A 32 9.35 0.20 8.75
CA LYS A 32 10.16 -1.00 8.43
C LYS A 32 10.59 -1.79 9.68
N PRO A 33 11.13 -1.19 10.75
CA PRO A 33 11.54 -1.94 11.95
C PRO A 33 10.37 -2.61 12.67
N ALA A 34 9.22 -1.93 12.74
CA ALA A 34 8.01 -2.47 13.36
C ALA A 34 7.44 -3.65 12.55
N VAL A 35 7.39 -3.52 11.22
CA VAL A 35 6.95 -4.59 10.30
C VAL A 35 7.92 -5.77 10.32
N ALA A 36 9.24 -5.53 10.37
CA ALA A 36 10.24 -6.59 10.38
C ALA A 36 10.09 -7.54 11.59
N ARG A 37 9.65 -7.02 12.73
CA ARG A 37 9.41 -7.82 13.95
C ARG A 37 8.29 -8.84 13.83
N THR A 38 7.39 -8.70 12.87
CA THR A 38 6.27 -9.64 12.66
C THR A 38 6.53 -10.65 11.54
N ARG A 39 7.74 -10.63 10.95
CA ARG A 39 8.11 -11.49 9.83
C ARG A 39 8.04 -12.97 10.23
N ARG A 40 7.54 -13.79 9.29
CA ARG A 40 7.51 -15.25 9.40
C ARG A 40 8.14 -15.92 8.18
N PRO A 41 8.54 -17.22 8.27
CA PRO A 41 9.17 -17.94 7.16
C PRO A 41 8.31 -18.06 5.89
N GLU A 42 7.00 -17.94 6.03
CA GLU A 42 6.05 -18.04 4.91
C GLU A 42 5.95 -16.75 4.08
N VAL A 43 6.39 -15.60 4.61
CA VAL A 43 6.38 -14.32 3.89
C VAL A 43 7.47 -14.31 2.82
N MET A 44 7.08 -14.01 1.58
CA MET A 44 8.00 -13.93 0.44
C MET A 44 8.25 -12.46 0.07
N GLY A 45 9.53 -12.05 0.05
CA GLY A 45 9.93 -10.68 -0.29
C GLY A 45 10.03 -9.73 0.92
N GLY A 46 9.68 -8.46 0.71
CA GLY A 46 9.81 -7.37 1.68
C GLY A 46 8.78 -6.25 1.45
N LEU A 47 8.85 -5.20 2.27
CA LEU A 47 7.94 -4.06 2.22
C LEU A 47 8.34 -3.08 1.12
N GLY A 48 7.37 -2.55 0.35
CA GLY A 48 7.58 -1.52 -0.68
C GLY A 48 7.34 -1.97 -2.13
N GLY A 49 7.01 -3.25 -2.37
CA GLY A 49 6.51 -3.71 -3.68
C GLY A 49 5.01 -3.44 -3.88
N PHE A 50 4.52 -3.66 -5.10
CA PHE A 50 3.09 -3.50 -5.44
C PHE A 50 2.16 -4.39 -4.58
N GLY A 51 2.63 -5.58 -4.21
CA GLY A 51 1.90 -6.50 -3.36
C GLY A 51 2.83 -7.35 -2.51
N ALA A 52 2.28 -7.92 -1.43
CA ALA A 52 2.97 -8.86 -0.58
C ALA A 52 2.54 -10.30 -0.90
N LEU A 53 3.43 -11.25 -0.63
CA LEU A 53 3.23 -12.66 -0.92
C LEU A 53 3.40 -13.49 0.34
N PHE A 54 2.56 -14.51 0.49
CA PHE A 54 2.59 -15.44 1.62
C PHE A 54 2.36 -16.87 1.13
N ARG A 55 3.25 -17.79 1.51
CA ARG A 55 3.14 -19.21 1.19
C ARG A 55 2.30 -19.95 2.22
N VAL A 56 1.19 -20.57 1.81
CA VAL A 56 0.39 -21.42 2.69
C VAL A 56 1.18 -22.72 3.00
N PRO A 57 1.36 -23.10 4.28
CA PRO A 57 2.07 -24.34 4.65
C PRO A 57 1.16 -25.56 4.46
N LEU A 58 1.01 -26.02 3.21
CA LEU A 58 0.11 -27.10 2.81
C LEU A 58 0.43 -28.44 3.51
N GLU A 59 1.66 -28.63 3.98
CA GLU A 59 2.05 -29.80 4.77
C GLU A 59 1.30 -29.91 6.10
N ARG A 60 0.72 -28.80 6.59
CA ARG A 60 -0.04 -28.75 7.85
C ARG A 60 -1.55 -28.86 7.66
N TYR A 61 -2.05 -28.75 6.43
CA TYR A 61 -3.48 -28.64 6.15
C TYR A 61 -3.90 -29.54 4.99
N ARG A 62 -4.83 -30.46 5.25
CA ARG A 62 -5.34 -31.40 4.24
C ARG A 62 -6.21 -30.72 3.17
N GLN A 63 -7.08 -29.81 3.59
CA GLN A 63 -8.02 -29.07 2.73
C GLN A 63 -8.17 -27.65 3.30
N PRO A 64 -7.19 -26.77 3.07
CA PRO A 64 -7.20 -25.44 3.67
C PRO A 64 -8.32 -24.57 3.11
N VAL A 65 -8.97 -23.82 3.99
CA VAL A 65 -9.93 -22.76 3.62
C VAL A 65 -9.37 -21.44 4.12
N LEU A 66 -9.34 -20.45 3.23
CA LEU A 66 -8.88 -19.09 3.58
C LEU A 66 -10.06 -18.27 4.08
N VAL A 67 -9.90 -17.68 5.25
CA VAL A 67 -10.86 -16.73 5.83
C VAL A 67 -10.19 -15.36 5.90
N SER A 68 -10.91 -14.33 5.47
CA SER A 68 -10.47 -12.94 5.55
C SER A 68 -11.55 -12.08 6.18
N GLY A 69 -11.14 -10.97 6.78
CA GLY A 69 -12.03 -10.01 7.41
C GLY A 69 -11.40 -8.62 7.40
N THR A 70 -12.26 -7.60 7.44
CA THR A 70 -11.86 -6.20 7.52
C THR A 70 -12.66 -5.56 8.65
N ASP A 71 -11.99 -4.80 9.51
CA ASP A 71 -12.62 -4.13 10.66
C ASP A 71 -12.02 -2.75 10.87
N GLY A 72 -12.86 -1.82 11.33
CA GLY A 72 -12.49 -0.45 11.63
C GLY A 72 -12.39 -0.22 13.14
N VAL A 73 -11.69 0.85 13.53
CA VAL A 73 -11.58 1.26 14.94
C VAL A 73 -12.88 1.82 15.54
N GLY A 74 -13.86 2.17 14.70
CA GLY A 74 -15.12 2.77 15.10
C GLY A 74 -14.97 4.20 15.64
N THR A 75 -15.90 4.63 16.48
CA THR A 75 -15.93 5.98 17.10
C THR A 75 -14.91 6.17 18.22
N LYS A 76 -13.98 5.23 18.41
CA LYS A 76 -12.93 5.32 19.44
C LYS A 76 -11.86 6.37 19.10
N LEU A 77 -11.64 6.64 17.82
CA LEU A 77 -10.71 7.67 17.33
C LEU A 77 -11.42 9.01 17.10
#